data_AF-A0A2D4GQP0-F1
#
_entry.id   AF-A0A2D4GQP0-F1
#
_cell.length_a   1.000
_cell.length_b   1.000
_cell.length_c   1.000
_cell.angle_alpha   90.00
_cell.angle_beta   90.00
_cell.angle_gamma   90.00
#
_symmetry.space_group_name_H-M   'P 1'
#
loop_
_entity.id
_entity.type
_entity.pdbx_description
1 polymer ?
#
loop_
_entity_poly.entity_id
_entity_poly.type
_entity_poly.pdbx_seq_one_letter_code
_entity_poly.pdbx_strand_id
1 'polypeptide(L)'
;VLPRGGRRTGDTEVARPNPPYLPPEAEDGNIEYKLKLVNPSQYRFEHLVTQMKWRLQEGRGEAVYQIGVEDNGLLVGLSEEEMHASLKTLRRMAEKVGADITVLREREVDYDSDIPRKITEVLVRKVPDNQQFLDLRVAVLGNVDSGKSTLLGVLTQGELDNGRGRARLNLFRHLHEIQSGRTSSISFEILGFNSKG
;
A
#
# COMPACT_ATOMS: atom_id res chain seq x y z
N VAL A 1 -70.92 -10.90 10.87
CA VAL A 1 -70.43 -9.55 11.21
C VAL A 1 -69.03 -9.70 11.80
N LEU A 2 -67.99 -9.36 11.03
CA LEU A 2 -66.58 -9.35 11.47
C LEU A 2 -66.18 -7.90 11.78
N PRO A 3 -65.46 -7.58 12.88
CA PRO A 3 -64.82 -6.28 13.01
C PRO A 3 -63.42 -6.30 12.38
N ARG A 4 -63.12 -5.22 11.65
CA ARG A 4 -61.89 -4.97 10.92
C ARG A 4 -60.75 -4.61 11.88
N GLY A 5 -59.64 -5.35 11.81
CA GLY A 5 -58.38 -5.00 12.47
C GLY A 5 -57.76 -3.76 11.82
N GLY A 6 -57.45 -2.76 12.65
CA GLY A 6 -56.71 -1.56 12.26
C GLY A 6 -55.27 -1.90 11.87
N ARG A 7 -54.84 -1.45 10.70
CA ARG A 7 -53.43 -1.47 10.28
C ARG A 7 -52.69 -0.37 11.02
N ARG A 8 -51.73 -0.78 11.87
CA ARG A 8 -50.68 0.11 12.36
C ARG A 8 -49.69 0.31 11.22
N THR A 9 -49.56 1.54 10.74
CA THR A 9 -48.45 1.96 9.88
C THR A 9 -47.18 1.94 10.72
N GLY A 10 -46.27 1.01 10.42
CA GLY A 10 -44.92 1.04 10.95
C GLY A 10 -44.14 2.09 10.19
N ASP A 11 -43.79 3.18 10.87
CA ASP A 11 -42.74 4.09 10.41
C ASP A 11 -41.46 3.27 10.33
N THR A 12 -41.05 2.95 9.10
CA THR A 12 -39.80 2.26 8.84
C THR A 12 -38.71 3.33 8.86
N GLU A 13 -38.15 3.57 10.04
CA GLU A 13 -36.97 4.40 10.23
C GLU A 13 -35.85 3.80 9.36
N VAL A 14 -35.55 4.46 8.24
CA VAL A 14 -34.50 4.03 7.32
C VAL A 14 -33.19 4.15 8.07
N ALA A 15 -32.67 3.02 8.56
CA ALA A 15 -31.38 2.93 9.21
C ALA A 15 -30.33 3.47 8.22
N ARG A 16 -29.85 4.69 8.48
CA ARG A 16 -28.70 5.24 7.75
C ARG A 16 -27.57 4.21 7.88
N PRO A 17 -26.91 3.81 6.79
CA PRO A 17 -25.78 2.91 6.89
C PRO A 17 -24.77 3.54 7.84
N ASN A 18 -24.35 2.76 8.85
CA ASN A 18 -23.32 3.25 9.76
C ASN A 18 -22.11 3.68 8.92
N PRO A 19 -21.56 4.88 9.19
CA PRO A 19 -20.40 5.35 8.45
C PRO A 19 -19.28 4.31 8.55
N PRO A 20 -18.58 4.02 7.46
CA PRO A 20 -17.49 3.07 7.50
C PRO A 20 -16.43 3.61 8.48
N TYR A 21 -16.03 2.76 9.43
CA TYR A 21 -15.23 3.16 10.59
C TYR A 21 -14.03 2.24 10.75
N LEU A 22 -12.89 2.84 11.11
CA LEU A 22 -11.68 2.15 11.50
C LEU A 22 -11.53 2.19 13.01
N PRO A 23 -10.77 1.27 13.63
CA PRO A 23 -10.42 1.42 15.03
C PRO A 23 -9.75 2.78 15.26
N PRO A 24 -9.96 3.42 16.43
CA PRO A 24 -9.28 4.65 16.80
C PRO A 24 -7.78 4.58 16.59
N GLU A 25 -7.17 5.71 16.24
CA GLU A 25 -5.72 5.80 16.12
C GLU A 25 -5.06 5.41 17.45
N ALA A 26 -4.09 4.51 17.38
CA ALA A 26 -3.25 4.21 18.54
C ALA A 26 -2.24 5.34 18.73
N GLU A 27 -2.06 5.79 19.97
CA GLU A 27 -1.00 6.76 20.30
C GLU A 27 0.37 6.20 19.93
N ASP A 28 0.59 4.90 20.14
CA ASP A 28 1.80 4.14 19.81
C ASP A 28 1.77 3.50 18.41
N GLY A 29 2.96 3.21 17.86
CA GLY A 29 3.12 2.49 16.60
C GLY A 29 3.35 3.37 15.38
N ASN A 30 3.22 2.81 14.18
CA ASN A 30 3.62 3.44 12.92
C ASN A 30 2.47 3.84 11.99
N ILE A 31 1.23 3.84 12.51
CA ILE A 31 0.03 4.25 11.77
C ILE A 31 -0.41 5.62 12.27
N GLU A 32 -0.69 6.54 11.35
CA GLU A 32 -1.13 7.89 11.68
C GLU A 32 -2.39 8.25 10.90
N TYR A 33 -3.42 8.79 11.56
CA TYR A 33 -4.63 9.28 10.91
C TYR A 33 -4.59 10.79 10.80
N LYS A 34 -4.97 11.32 9.63
CA LYS A 34 -5.15 12.76 9.45
C LYS A 34 -6.32 13.03 8.55
N LEU A 35 -7.25 13.84 9.04
CA LEU A 35 -8.38 14.28 8.22
C LEU A 35 -7.87 15.05 7.00
N LYS A 36 -7.04 16.09 7.21
CA LYS A 36 -6.45 16.88 6.11
C LYS A 36 -5.14 17.55 6.51
N LEU A 37 -4.28 17.77 5.52
CA LEU A 37 -2.96 18.42 5.67
C LEU A 37 -2.82 19.63 4.72
N VAL A 38 -3.88 20.41 4.54
CA VAL A 38 -3.89 21.57 3.64
C VAL A 38 -3.23 22.77 4.32
N ASN A 39 -2.18 23.32 3.70
CA ASN A 39 -1.48 24.56 4.08
C ASN A 39 -1.29 24.77 5.59
N PRO A 40 -0.57 23.87 6.30
CA PRO A 40 -0.26 24.09 7.70
C PRO A 40 0.64 25.32 7.88
N SER A 41 0.48 26.03 9.00
CA SER A 41 1.43 27.06 9.42
C SER A 41 2.84 26.47 9.60
N GLN A 42 3.88 27.30 9.57
CA GLN A 42 5.26 26.82 9.71
C GLN A 42 5.48 26.04 11.02
N TYR A 43 4.94 26.55 12.13
CA TYR A 43 4.96 25.87 13.43
C TYR A 43 4.27 24.50 13.35
N ARG A 44 3.03 24.45 12.83
CA ARG A 44 2.28 23.19 12.68
C ARG A 44 3.02 22.20 11.77
N PHE A 45 3.63 22.70 10.70
CA PHE A 45 4.41 21.88 9.77
C PHE A 45 5.63 21.24 10.46
N GLU A 46 6.36 21.98 11.30
CA GLU A 46 7.48 21.43 12.07
C GLU A 46 7.05 20.37 13.09
N HIS A 47 5.88 20.56 13.72
CA HIS A 47 5.29 19.54 14.59
C HIS A 47 4.93 18.27 13.81
N LEU A 48 4.27 18.41 12.66
CA LEU A 48 3.91 17.28 11.79
C LEU A 48 5.14 16.50 11.32
N VAL A 49 6.23 17.20 10.98
CA VAL A 49 7.52 16.57 10.62
C VAL A 49 8.11 15.80 11.79
N THR A 50 8.05 16.36 13.00
CA THR A 50 8.55 15.69 14.21
C THR A 50 7.74 14.42 14.51
N GLN A 51 6.42 14.49 14.37
CA GLN A 51 5.52 13.35 14.51
C GLN A 51 5.83 12.25 13.48
N MET A 52 6.01 12.63 12.21
CA MET A 52 6.39 11.68 11.16
C MET A 52 7.71 10.97 11.46
N LYS A 53 8.71 11.72 11.93
CA LYS A 53 9.99 11.13 12.34
C LYS A 53 9.80 10.08 13.44
N TRP A 54 8.92 10.35 14.39
CA TRP A 54 8.62 9.41 15.47
C TRP A 54 7.87 8.16 14.97
N ARG A 55 6.82 8.31 14.15
CA ARG A 55 6.10 7.17 13.53
C ARG A 55 7.04 6.28 12.70
N LEU A 56 7.98 6.88 11.96
CA LEU A 56 9.01 6.14 11.23
C LEU A 56 9.96 5.39 12.16
N GLN A 57 10.30 5.91 13.33
CA GLN A 57 11.16 5.21 14.30
C GLN A 57 10.45 3.99 14.88
N GLU A 58 9.19 4.15 15.30
CA GLU A 58 8.35 3.06 15.81
C GLU A 58 8.19 1.93 14.77
N GLY A 59 8.02 2.29 13.50
CA GLY A 59 7.90 1.35 12.39
C GLY A 59 9.20 0.96 11.71
N ARG A 60 10.36 1.14 12.35
CA ARG A 60 11.68 0.73 11.84
C ARG A 60 12.01 1.26 10.42
N GLY A 61 11.62 2.49 10.15
CA GLY A 61 11.81 3.17 8.87
C GLY A 61 10.57 3.20 7.97
N GLU A 62 9.44 2.64 8.41
CA GLU A 62 8.17 2.65 7.66
C GLU A 62 7.01 3.17 8.50
N ALA A 63 6.16 4.01 7.91
CA ALA A 63 4.93 4.49 8.54
C ALA A 63 3.79 4.51 7.53
N VAL A 64 2.56 4.26 8.00
CA VAL A 64 1.35 4.29 7.17
C VAL A 64 0.48 5.46 7.59
N TYR A 65 0.20 6.35 6.64
CA TYR A 65 -0.67 7.51 6.82
C TYR A 65 -2.01 7.25 6.17
N GLN A 66 -3.09 7.49 6.92
CA GLN A 66 -4.44 7.47 6.38
C GLN A 66 -4.99 8.89 6.28
N ILE A 67 -5.08 9.39 5.05
CA ILE A 67 -5.55 10.74 4.76
C ILE A 67 -7.06 10.72 4.48
N GLY A 68 -7.79 11.65 5.08
CA GLY A 68 -9.26 11.69 5.04
C GLY A 68 -9.93 10.91 6.18
N VAL A 69 -9.17 10.55 7.21
CA VAL A 69 -9.63 9.80 8.39
C VAL A 69 -9.42 10.65 9.64
N GLU A 70 -10.44 10.77 10.49
CA GLU A 70 -10.29 11.42 11.80
C GLU A 70 -9.55 10.51 12.79
N ASP A 71 -8.97 11.11 13.84
CA ASP A 71 -8.22 10.38 14.88
C ASP A 71 -9.09 9.33 15.59
N ASN A 72 -10.41 9.55 15.64
CA ASN A 72 -11.36 8.58 16.15
C ASN A 72 -11.57 7.39 15.20
N GLY A 73 -11.07 7.38 13.97
CA GLY A 73 -11.26 6.32 12.97
C GLY A 73 -12.44 6.55 12.00
N LEU A 74 -13.16 7.67 12.10
CA LEU A 74 -14.23 8.03 11.17
C LEU A 74 -13.65 8.35 9.79
N LEU A 75 -14.09 7.61 8.78
CA LEU A 75 -13.74 7.88 7.39
C LEU A 75 -14.59 9.03 6.89
N VAL A 76 -14.06 10.24 6.81
CA VAL A 76 -14.80 11.43 6.31
C VAL A 76 -14.55 11.64 4.81
N GLY A 77 -13.34 11.34 4.36
CA GLY A 77 -12.87 11.56 3.00
C GLY A 77 -12.67 13.04 2.67
N LEU A 78 -11.87 13.29 1.64
CA LEU A 78 -11.56 14.62 1.11
C LEU A 78 -11.98 14.75 -0.35
N SER A 79 -12.23 15.99 -0.78
CA SER A 79 -12.30 16.30 -2.20
C SER A 79 -10.95 16.05 -2.90
N GLU A 80 -10.97 15.94 -4.23
CA GLU A 80 -9.73 15.73 -5.01
C GLU A 80 -8.69 16.85 -4.78
N GLU A 81 -9.14 18.10 -4.70
CA GLU A 81 -8.26 19.26 -4.45
C GLU A 81 -7.62 19.22 -3.05
N GLU A 82 -8.41 18.93 -2.02
CA GLU A 82 -7.93 18.81 -0.65
C GLU A 82 -6.99 17.61 -0.48
N MET A 83 -7.28 16.49 -1.15
CA MET A 83 -6.43 15.31 -1.16
C MET A 83 -5.09 15.63 -1.81
N HIS A 84 -5.09 16.26 -2.98
CA HIS A 84 -3.88 16.65 -3.68
C HIS A 84 -3.01 17.61 -2.85
N ALA A 85 -3.63 18.61 -2.23
CA ALA A 85 -2.93 19.54 -1.33
C ALA A 85 -2.36 18.82 -0.09
N SER A 86 -3.10 17.87 0.48
CA SER A 86 -2.66 17.08 1.63
C SER A 86 -1.48 16.17 1.30
N LEU A 87 -1.52 15.47 0.15
CA LEU A 87 -0.41 14.64 -0.34
C LEU A 87 0.84 15.47 -0.66
N LYS A 88 0.66 16.69 -1.18
CA LYS A 88 1.77 17.63 -1.40
C LYS A 88 2.44 18.04 -0.09
N THR A 89 1.66 18.34 0.95
CA THR A 89 2.20 18.62 2.29
C THR A 89 2.91 17.41 2.87
N LEU A 90 2.31 16.21 2.76
CA LEU A 90 2.89 14.97 3.25
C LEU A 90 4.23 14.66 2.57
N ARG A 91 4.33 14.89 1.25
CA ARG A 91 5.58 14.76 0.49
C ARG A 91 6.67 15.69 1.02
N ARG A 92 6.34 16.97 1.26
CA ARG A 92 7.28 17.95 1.84
C ARG A 92 7.73 17.56 3.24
N MET A 93 6.85 16.93 4.03
CA MET A 93 7.21 16.41 5.35
C MET A 93 8.19 15.24 5.23
N ALA A 94 7.91 14.30 4.32
CA ALA A 94 8.75 13.14 4.06
C ALA A 94 10.16 13.56 3.58
N GLU A 95 10.24 14.51 2.64
CA GLU A 95 11.51 15.06 2.15
C GLU A 95 12.36 15.65 3.30
N LYS A 96 11.73 16.34 4.26
CA LYS A 96 12.46 16.89 5.43
C LYS A 96 13.05 15.83 6.36
N VAL A 97 12.49 14.62 6.39
CA VAL A 97 13.00 13.50 7.23
C VAL A 97 13.83 12.49 6.43
N GLY A 98 14.10 12.77 5.14
CA GLY A 98 14.81 11.85 4.26
C GLY A 98 14.00 10.60 3.92
N ALA A 99 12.70 10.74 3.69
CA ALA A 99 11.78 9.67 3.35
C ALA A 99 11.06 9.92 2.02
N ASP A 100 10.64 8.84 1.38
CA ASP A 100 9.77 8.83 0.21
C ASP A 100 8.33 8.45 0.59
N ILE A 101 7.36 8.85 -0.24
CA ILE A 101 5.96 8.45 -0.10
C ILE A 101 5.48 7.66 -1.31
N THR A 102 4.66 6.63 -1.05
CA THR A 102 4.00 5.80 -2.05
C THR A 102 2.54 5.63 -1.68
N VAL A 103 1.63 5.95 -2.60
CA VAL A 103 0.19 5.71 -2.40
C VAL A 103 -0.04 4.21 -2.53
N LEU A 104 -0.52 3.57 -1.45
CA LEU A 104 -0.85 2.15 -1.43
C LEU A 104 -2.26 1.91 -1.99
N ARG A 105 -3.21 2.74 -1.57
CA ARG A 105 -4.62 2.56 -1.92
C ARG A 105 -5.39 3.87 -1.84
N GLU A 106 -6.33 4.04 -2.77
CA GLU A 106 -7.38 5.05 -2.71
C GLU A 106 -8.74 4.36 -2.58
N ARG A 107 -9.65 4.93 -1.79
CA ARG A 107 -11.05 4.47 -1.68
C ARG A 107 -11.97 5.67 -1.72
N GLU A 108 -13.10 5.54 -2.40
CA GLU A 108 -14.18 6.51 -2.34
C GLU A 108 -15.07 6.21 -1.11
N VAL A 109 -15.55 7.26 -0.46
CA VAL A 109 -16.47 7.18 0.67
C VAL A 109 -17.78 7.83 0.24
N ASP A 110 -18.83 7.01 0.22
CA ASP A 110 -20.15 7.42 -0.25
C ASP A 110 -20.96 7.95 0.94
N TYR A 111 -21.16 9.26 0.97
CA TYR A 111 -21.92 9.97 2.00
C TYR A 111 -23.04 10.78 1.37
N ASP A 112 -23.85 10.17 0.51
CA ASP A 112 -25.14 10.73 0.04
C ASP A 112 -25.03 12.22 -0.40
N SER A 113 -23.85 12.59 -0.91
CA SER A 113 -23.44 13.95 -1.23
C SER A 113 -22.96 13.97 -2.66
N ASP A 114 -23.33 15.02 -3.39
CA ASP A 114 -23.10 15.11 -4.84
C ASP A 114 -21.61 15.14 -5.24
N ILE A 115 -20.70 15.24 -4.26
CA ILE A 115 -19.25 15.38 -4.49
C ILE A 115 -18.55 14.11 -3.97
N PRO A 116 -17.88 13.34 -4.85
CA PRO A 116 -17.17 12.14 -4.43
C PRO A 116 -16.01 12.51 -3.51
N ARG A 117 -15.93 11.84 -2.36
CA ARG A 117 -14.86 12.02 -1.38
C ARG A 117 -13.97 10.79 -1.34
N LYS A 118 -12.67 11.01 -1.19
CA LYS A 118 -11.66 9.94 -1.21
C LYS A 118 -10.88 9.90 0.10
N ILE A 119 -10.52 8.69 0.50
CA ILE A 119 -9.50 8.41 1.50
C ILE A 119 -8.32 7.75 0.83
N THR A 120 -7.12 8.07 1.30
CA THR A 120 -5.88 7.58 0.71
C THR A 120 -4.97 7.01 1.80
N GLU A 121 -4.55 5.77 1.59
CA GLU A 121 -3.55 5.08 2.38
C GLU A 121 -2.18 5.28 1.74
N VAL A 122 -1.26 5.89 2.48
CA VAL A 122 0.07 6.29 1.99
C VAL A 122 1.13 5.63 2.85
N LEU A 123 2.04 4.89 2.21
CA LEU A 123 3.25 4.41 2.83
C LEU A 123 4.31 5.51 2.79
N VAL A 124 4.90 5.81 3.93
CA VAL A 124 6.08 6.65 4.07
C VAL A 124 7.24 5.73 4.43
N ARG A 125 8.30 5.74 3.63
CA ARG A 125 9.47 4.88 3.84
C ARG A 125 10.73 5.73 3.88
N LYS A 126 11.51 5.59 4.95
CA LYS A 126 12.80 6.27 5.08
C LYS A 126 13.74 5.79 3.98
N VAL A 127 14.36 6.74 3.27
CA VAL A 127 15.42 6.44 2.32
C VAL A 127 16.69 6.14 3.13
N PRO A 128 17.37 5.01 2.88
CA PRO A 128 18.59 4.69 3.61
C PRO A 128 19.65 5.79 3.42
N ASP A 129 20.09 6.42 4.51
CA ASP A 129 21.11 7.49 4.51
C ASP A 129 22.48 6.99 4.01
N ASN A 130 22.71 5.68 4.14
CA ASN A 130 23.84 4.95 3.58
C ASN A 130 23.29 3.84 2.69
N GLN A 131 24.02 3.52 1.63
CA GLN A 131 23.77 2.46 0.65
C GLN A 131 23.78 1.05 1.27
N GLN A 132 22.97 0.81 2.30
CA GLN A 132 22.60 -0.50 2.78
C GLN A 132 21.42 -0.96 1.91
N PHE A 133 21.77 -1.49 0.74
CA PHE A 133 20.82 -2.31 0.00
C PHE A 133 20.46 -3.51 0.88
N LEU A 134 19.16 -3.74 1.08
CA LEU A 134 18.69 -4.95 1.71
C LEU A 134 18.91 -6.10 0.72
N ASP A 135 19.99 -6.86 0.89
CA ASP A 135 20.28 -8.06 0.10
C ASP A 135 19.51 -9.24 0.69
N LEU A 136 18.42 -9.64 0.02
CA LEU A 136 17.66 -10.85 0.34
C LEU A 136 18.03 -11.97 -0.62
N ARG A 137 18.63 -13.04 -0.07
CA ARG A 137 18.96 -14.25 -0.83
C ARG A 137 17.85 -15.28 -0.69
N VAL A 138 17.07 -15.45 -1.75
CA VAL A 138 15.97 -16.42 -1.81
C VAL A 138 16.42 -17.63 -2.63
N ALA A 139 16.30 -18.83 -2.04
CA ALA A 139 16.55 -20.08 -2.75
C ALA A 139 15.22 -20.75 -3.15
N VAL A 140 15.09 -21.14 -4.42
CA VAL A 140 13.91 -21.84 -4.93
C VAL A 140 14.22 -23.34 -5.05
N LEU A 141 13.54 -24.17 -4.27
CA LEU A 141 13.72 -25.62 -4.20
C LEU A 141 12.42 -26.34 -4.57
N GLY A 142 12.52 -27.56 -5.09
CA GLY A 142 11.35 -28.37 -5.46
C GLY A 142 11.64 -29.44 -6.50
N ASN A 143 10.65 -30.28 -6.77
CA ASN A 143 10.78 -31.44 -7.67
C ASN A 143 11.07 -31.07 -9.14
N VAL A 144 11.56 -32.01 -9.93
CA VAL A 144 11.75 -31.82 -11.38
C VAL A 144 10.41 -31.42 -12.03
N ASP A 145 10.48 -30.54 -13.03
CA ASP A 145 9.32 -30.02 -13.79
C ASP A 145 8.30 -29.18 -13.01
N SER A 146 8.58 -28.80 -11.75
CA SER A 146 7.73 -27.91 -10.96
C SER A 146 7.77 -26.43 -11.38
N GLY A 147 8.35 -26.10 -12.54
CA GLY A 147 8.38 -24.74 -13.07
C GLY A 147 9.32 -23.74 -12.38
N LYS A 148 10.23 -24.17 -11.50
CA LYS A 148 11.14 -23.28 -10.74
C LYS A 148 11.94 -22.33 -11.64
N SER A 149 12.62 -22.89 -12.63
CA SER A 149 13.42 -22.13 -13.59
C SER A 149 12.53 -21.25 -14.46
N THR A 150 11.31 -21.69 -14.76
CA THR A 150 10.34 -20.88 -15.51
C THR A 150 9.92 -19.66 -14.69
N LEU A 151 9.55 -19.84 -13.42
CA LEU A 151 9.16 -18.74 -12.53
C LEU A 151 10.30 -17.74 -12.34
N LEU A 152 11.52 -18.23 -12.07
CA LEU A 152 12.69 -17.36 -11.95
C LEU A 152 12.92 -16.56 -13.24
N GLY A 153 12.83 -17.19 -14.41
CA GLY A 153 13.00 -16.52 -15.69
C GLY A 153 11.95 -15.44 -15.95
N VAL A 154 10.68 -15.70 -15.58
CA VAL A 154 9.60 -14.70 -15.70
C VAL A 154 9.85 -13.51 -14.77
N LEU A 155 10.21 -13.76 -13.50
CA LEU A 155 10.41 -12.70 -12.51
C LEU A 155 11.62 -11.82 -12.81
N THR A 156 12.68 -12.37 -13.40
CA THR A 156 13.93 -11.63 -13.63
C THR A 156 13.96 -10.94 -14.98
N GLN A 157 13.31 -11.51 -16.01
CA GLN A 157 13.30 -10.96 -17.37
C GLN A 157 12.04 -10.17 -17.70
N GLY A 158 10.97 -10.29 -16.89
CA GLY A 158 9.70 -9.60 -17.13
C GLY A 158 8.90 -10.14 -18.33
N GLU A 159 9.34 -11.23 -18.96
CA GLU A 159 8.62 -11.89 -20.06
C GLU A 159 7.78 -13.06 -19.54
N LEU A 160 6.51 -13.10 -19.96
CA LEU A 160 5.66 -14.26 -19.69
C LEU A 160 6.15 -15.50 -20.45
N ASP A 161 6.09 -16.65 -19.78
CA ASP A 161 6.40 -17.92 -20.41
C ASP A 161 5.31 -18.33 -21.40
N ASN A 162 5.70 -18.95 -22.51
CA ASN A 162 4.79 -19.43 -23.54
C ASN A 162 4.22 -20.84 -23.25
N GLY A 163 4.34 -21.31 -22.00
CA GLY A 163 3.95 -22.66 -21.57
C GLY A 163 4.90 -23.77 -22.06
N ARG A 164 5.98 -23.43 -22.77
CA ARG A 164 7.01 -24.37 -23.22
C ARG A 164 8.36 -24.13 -22.54
N GLY A 165 8.41 -23.29 -21.52
CA GLY A 165 9.65 -22.97 -20.81
C GLY A 165 10.61 -22.11 -21.64
N ARG A 166 10.08 -21.17 -22.43
CA ARG A 166 10.89 -20.12 -23.07
C ARG A 166 11.57 -19.24 -22.04
N ALA A 167 10.86 -18.88 -20.96
CA ALA A 167 11.39 -17.99 -19.93
C ALA A 167 12.63 -18.57 -19.22
N ARG A 168 12.69 -19.90 -19.03
CA ARG A 168 13.84 -20.56 -18.38
C ARG A 168 15.08 -20.71 -19.26
N LEU A 169 14.97 -20.53 -20.58
CA LEU A 169 16.13 -20.66 -21.49
C LEU A 169 17.20 -19.62 -21.15
N ASN A 170 16.79 -18.43 -20.70
CA ASN A 170 17.68 -17.37 -20.26
C ASN A 170 18.48 -17.72 -18.99
N LEU A 171 18.07 -18.76 -18.25
CA LEU A 171 18.76 -19.24 -17.05
C LEU A 171 19.72 -20.40 -17.33
N PHE A 172 19.62 -21.04 -18.49
CA PHE A 172 20.50 -22.17 -18.83
C PHE A 172 21.88 -21.67 -19.22
N ARG A 173 22.90 -22.27 -18.62
CA ARG A 173 24.31 -21.87 -18.83
C ARG A 173 25.07 -22.87 -19.68
N HIS A 174 24.57 -24.09 -19.80
CA HIS A 174 25.26 -25.17 -20.51
C HIS A 174 24.42 -25.77 -21.64
N LEU A 175 25.10 -26.25 -22.69
CA LEU A 175 24.44 -26.82 -23.88
C LEU A 175 23.54 -28.00 -23.52
N HIS A 176 23.95 -28.87 -22.60
CA HIS A 176 23.16 -30.02 -22.18
C HIS A 176 21.89 -29.61 -21.41
N GLU A 177 21.84 -28.42 -20.79
CA GLU A 177 20.63 -27.88 -20.15
C GLU A 177 19.62 -27.43 -21.19
N ILE A 178 20.09 -26.78 -22.26
CA ILE A 178 19.26 -26.34 -23.40
C ILE A 178 18.68 -27.57 -24.11
N GLN A 179 19.51 -28.59 -24.38
CA GLN A 179 19.10 -29.80 -25.07
C GLN A 179 18.11 -30.65 -24.25
N SER A 180 18.36 -30.80 -22.94
CA SER A 180 17.50 -31.60 -22.07
C SER A 180 16.29 -30.83 -21.55
N GLY A 181 16.29 -29.50 -21.61
CA GLY A 181 15.30 -28.64 -20.97
C GLY A 181 15.35 -28.70 -19.44
N ARG A 182 16.44 -29.19 -18.85
CA ARG A 182 16.59 -29.36 -17.39
C ARG A 182 17.75 -28.53 -16.87
N THR A 183 17.52 -27.82 -15.77
CA THR A 183 18.60 -27.18 -14.99
C THR A 183 19.45 -28.24 -14.31
N SER A 184 20.74 -28.22 -14.59
CA SER A 184 21.76 -29.08 -13.97
C SER A 184 22.75 -28.31 -13.10
N SER A 185 22.74 -26.98 -13.22
CA SER A 185 23.59 -26.03 -12.51
C SER A 185 22.76 -25.08 -11.64
N ILE A 186 23.42 -24.49 -10.64
CA ILE A 186 22.83 -23.45 -9.79
C ILE A 186 22.98 -22.11 -10.53
N SER A 187 21.85 -21.44 -10.84
CA SER A 187 21.86 -20.06 -11.33
C SER A 187 21.59 -19.07 -10.20
N PHE A 188 22.23 -17.92 -10.29
CA PHE A 188 21.99 -16.76 -9.44
C PHE A 188 21.46 -15.64 -10.34
N GLU A 189 20.30 -15.11 -9.96
CA GLU A 189 19.68 -13.97 -10.63
C GLU A 189 19.53 -12.82 -9.63
N ILE A 190 19.70 -11.59 -10.10
CA ILE A 190 19.58 -10.39 -9.27
C ILE A 190 18.30 -9.66 -9.68
N LEU A 191 17.42 -9.42 -8.71
CA LEU A 191 16.23 -8.59 -8.88
C LEU A 191 16.39 -7.34 -8.01
N GLY A 192 16.50 -6.18 -8.66
CA GLY A 192 16.67 -4.90 -7.99
C GLY A 192 15.34 -4.17 -7.81
N PHE A 193 15.09 -3.67 -6.60
CA PHE A 193 13.94 -2.83 -6.29
C PHE A 193 14.42 -1.44 -5.87
N ASN A 194 13.66 -0.42 -6.25
CA ASN A 194 13.90 0.96 -5.81
C ASN A 194 12.91 1.36 -4.70
N SER A 195 12.96 2.60 -4.20
CA SER A 195 12.07 3.05 -3.12
C SER A 195 10.58 3.00 -3.49
N LYS A 196 10.25 2.98 -4.79
CA LYS A 196 8.89 2.93 -5.34
C LYS A 196 8.43 1.50 -5.71
N GLY A 197 9.28 0.49 -5.53
CA GLY A 197 9.12 -0.84 -6.11
C GLY A 197 10.03 -1.01 -7.29
#